data_AF-A0A7S0WX14-F1
#
_entry.id   AF-A0A7S0WX14-F1
#
_cell.length_a   1.000
_cell.length_b   1.000
_cell.length_c   1.000
_cell.angle_alpha   90.00
_cell.angle_beta   90.00
_cell.angle_gamma   90.00
#
_symmetry.space_group_name_H-M   'P 1'
#
loop_
_entity.id
_entity.type
_entity.pdbx_description
1 polymer ?
#
loop_
_entity_poly.entity_id
_entity_poly.type
_entity_poly.pdbx_seq_one_letter_code
_entity_poly.pdbx_strand_id
1 'polypeptide(L)'
;ERLSHEVAGCDFRYANPGGGFDARKVRGVVAKLVHVKDPATTLALEVAAGGKLYQVVVDDEGTAKDLLEKGRLTRRVTIIPLNKVQYNTLSGSVVDAARRMSGGK
;
A
#
# COMPACT_ATOMS: atom_id res chain seq x y z
N GLU A 1 18.81 -6.65 11.97
CA GLU A 1 17.55 -7.42 12.10
C GLU A 1 16.27 -6.65 11.69
N ARG A 2 16.11 -5.35 11.97
CA ARG A 2 14.92 -4.57 11.55
C ARG A 2 14.78 -4.37 10.02
N LEU A 3 15.88 -4.02 9.36
CA LEU A 3 15.95 -3.85 7.90
C LEU A 3 15.47 -5.09 7.12
N SER A 4 15.79 -6.29 7.62
CA SER A 4 15.38 -7.56 7.00
C SER A 4 13.86 -7.79 7.01
N HIS A 5 13.15 -7.33 8.06
CA HIS A 5 11.69 -7.43 8.12
C HIS A 5 10.98 -6.35 7.26
N GLU A 6 11.51 -5.14 7.21
CA GLU A 6 11.00 -4.06 6.34
C GLU A 6 11.17 -4.40 4.85
N VAL A 7 12.34 -4.94 4.49
CA VAL A 7 12.61 -5.43 3.12
C VAL A 7 11.72 -6.64 2.79
N ALA A 8 11.47 -7.54 3.74
CA ALA A 8 10.56 -8.65 3.54
C ALA A 8 9.13 -8.14 3.26
N GLY A 9 8.64 -7.11 3.97
CA GLY A 9 7.34 -6.49 3.74
C GLY A 9 7.13 -6.01 2.30
N CYS A 10 8.19 -5.58 1.63
CA CYS A 10 8.17 -5.09 0.25
C CYS A 10 8.18 -6.18 -0.83
N ASP A 11 8.41 -7.44 -0.47
CA ASP A 11 8.47 -8.56 -1.40
C ASP A 11 7.16 -9.37 -1.42
N PHE A 12 6.23 -9.01 -2.30
CA PHE A 12 4.96 -9.73 -2.46
C PHE A 12 5.13 -10.93 -3.40
N ARG A 13 4.96 -12.13 -2.84
CA ARG A 13 5.01 -13.41 -3.58
C ARG A 13 3.67 -14.11 -3.49
N TYR A 14 3.22 -14.66 -4.61
CA TYR A 14 2.01 -15.45 -4.72
C TYR A 14 2.21 -16.55 -5.77
N ALA A 15 1.52 -17.68 -5.60
CA ALA A 15 1.42 -18.70 -6.63
C ALA A 15 0.39 -18.26 -7.69
N ASN A 16 0.62 -18.59 -8.96
CA ASN A 16 -0.33 -18.28 -10.03
C ASN A 16 -1.71 -18.89 -9.70
N PRO A 17 -2.78 -18.09 -9.54
CA PRO A 17 -4.14 -18.56 -9.25
C PRO A 17 -4.76 -19.50 -10.30
N GLY A 18 -4.20 -19.55 -11.52
CA GLY A 18 -4.69 -20.36 -12.64
C GLY A 18 -5.82 -19.68 -13.43
N GLY A 19 -6.46 -20.42 -14.35
CA GLY A 19 -7.70 -19.98 -15.01
C GLY A 19 -7.61 -18.69 -15.85
N GLY A 20 -6.50 -18.44 -16.53
CA GLY A 20 -6.32 -17.22 -17.34
C GLY A 20 -5.99 -15.97 -16.52
N PHE A 21 -5.56 -16.13 -15.27
CA PHE A 21 -5.11 -15.03 -14.41
C PHE A 21 -4.02 -14.17 -15.09
N ASP A 22 -4.29 -12.86 -15.18
CA ASP A 22 -3.36 -11.89 -15.74
C ASP A 22 -2.53 -11.24 -14.63
N ALA A 23 -1.27 -11.66 -14.51
CA ALA A 23 -0.34 -11.14 -13.51
C ALA A 23 -0.11 -9.62 -13.59
N ARG A 24 -0.37 -8.98 -14.74
CA ARG A 24 -0.24 -7.53 -14.92
C ARG A 24 -1.28 -6.74 -14.10
N LYS A 25 -2.36 -7.38 -13.69
CA LYS A 25 -3.37 -6.80 -12.78
C LYS A 25 -2.88 -6.69 -11.34
N VAL A 26 -1.73 -7.30 -11.02
CA VAL A 26 -1.05 -7.13 -9.74
C VAL A 26 0.03 -6.06 -9.91
N ARG A 27 -0.26 -4.84 -9.45
CA ARG A 27 0.67 -3.70 -9.59
C ARG A 27 1.86 -3.81 -8.65
N GLY A 28 1.64 -4.39 -7.47
CA GLY A 28 2.69 -4.64 -6.48
C GLY A 28 2.47 -3.88 -5.18
N VAL A 29 3.51 -3.82 -4.37
CA VAL A 29 3.47 -3.24 -3.01
C VAL A 29 3.56 -1.72 -3.08
N VAL A 30 2.74 -1.00 -2.29
CA VAL A 30 2.69 0.47 -2.27
C VAL A 30 4.07 1.12 -2.15
N ALA A 31 4.94 0.63 -1.26
CA ALA A 31 6.29 1.14 -1.07
C ALA A 31 7.16 1.17 -2.35
N LYS A 32 6.87 0.30 -3.34
CA LYS A 32 7.57 0.24 -4.64
C LYS A 32 6.87 1.06 -5.73
N LEU A 33 5.68 1.58 -5.47
CA LEU A 33 4.84 2.29 -6.44
C LEU A 33 4.85 3.81 -6.23
N VAL A 34 5.45 4.29 -5.14
CA VAL A 34 5.48 5.71 -4.78
C VAL A 34 6.91 6.25 -4.81
N HIS A 35 7.03 7.54 -5.15
CA HIS A 35 8.28 8.28 -5.08
C HIS A 35 8.10 9.50 -4.18
N VAL A 36 8.99 9.64 -3.19
CA VAL A 36 9.01 10.81 -2.30
C VAL A 36 9.55 12.01 -3.08
N LYS A 37 8.76 13.08 -3.15
CA LYS A 37 9.14 14.31 -3.89
C LYS A 37 10.20 15.13 -3.16
N ASP A 38 10.05 15.27 -1.85
CA ASP A 38 10.99 15.98 -0.99
C ASP A 38 11.64 15.00 -0.01
N PRO A 39 12.92 14.65 -0.18
CA PRO A 39 13.64 13.76 0.71
C PRO A 39 13.60 14.17 2.19
N ALA A 40 13.47 15.46 2.50
CA ALA A 40 13.37 15.95 3.88
C ALA A 40 12.08 15.47 4.58
N THR A 41 11.04 15.11 3.81
CA THR A 41 9.76 14.63 4.32
C THR A 41 9.67 13.10 4.46
N THR A 42 10.72 12.36 4.08
CA THR A 42 10.70 10.89 3.99
C THR A 42 10.22 10.24 5.29
N LEU A 43 10.80 10.61 6.43
CA LEU A 43 10.44 10.04 7.73
C LEU A 43 8.98 10.34 8.11
N ALA A 44 8.51 11.57 7.85
CA ALA A 44 7.14 11.96 8.15
C ALA A 44 6.13 11.16 7.30
N LEU A 45 6.43 10.97 6.01
CA LEU A 45 5.61 10.15 5.10
C LEU A 45 5.62 8.67 5.48
N GLU A 46 6.78 8.14 5.89
CA GLU A 46 6.91 6.77 6.37
C GLU A 46 6.02 6.54 7.59
N VAL A 47 6.11 7.42 8.59
CA VAL A 47 5.29 7.34 9.81
C VAL A 47 3.80 7.51 9.49
N ALA A 48 3.45 8.47 8.62
CA ALA A 48 2.06 8.73 8.25
C ALA A 48 1.43 7.56 7.46
N ALA A 49 2.18 6.91 6.58
CA ALA A 49 1.72 5.74 5.83
C ALA A 49 1.71 4.48 6.71
N GLY A 50 2.75 4.27 7.51
CA GLY A 50 2.93 3.13 8.40
C GLY A 50 2.72 1.80 7.67
N GLY A 51 1.89 0.93 8.24
CA GLY A 51 1.57 -0.38 7.65
C GLY A 51 0.95 -0.34 6.25
N LYS A 52 0.45 0.82 5.79
CA LYS A 52 -0.11 0.97 4.44
C LYS A 52 0.95 0.81 3.33
N LEU A 53 2.22 1.06 3.65
CA LEU A 53 3.34 0.86 2.71
C LEU A 53 3.47 -0.58 2.21
N TYR A 54 3.00 -1.55 3.00
CA TYR A 54 3.09 -2.98 2.70
C TYR A 54 1.83 -3.56 2.06
N GLN A 55 0.85 -2.71 1.74
CA GLN A 55 -0.37 -3.13 1.04
C GLN A 55 -0.07 -3.39 -0.43
N VAL A 56 -0.82 -4.31 -1.03
CA VAL A 56 -0.65 -4.69 -2.44
C VAL A 56 -1.75 -4.08 -3.27
N VAL A 57 -1.38 -3.34 -4.31
CA VAL A 57 -2.32 -2.72 -5.25
C VAL A 57 -2.64 -3.69 -6.37
N VAL A 58 -3.93 -3.86 -6.66
CA VAL A 58 -4.45 -4.63 -7.79
C VAL A 58 -5.51 -3.83 -8.54
N ASP A 59 -5.74 -4.17 -9.80
CA ASP A 59 -6.69 -3.42 -10.64
C ASP A 59 -8.14 -3.54 -10.15
N ASP A 60 -8.56 -4.76 -9.78
CA ASP A 60 -9.96 -5.05 -9.45
C ASP A 60 -10.13 -6.01 -8.26
N GLU A 61 -11.34 -6.04 -7.68
CA GLU A 61 -11.71 -6.90 -6.56
C GLU A 61 -11.71 -8.39 -6.94
N GLY A 62 -11.91 -8.72 -8.22
CA GLY A 62 -11.80 -10.09 -8.73
C GLY A 62 -10.37 -10.62 -8.60
N THR A 63 -9.39 -9.82 -9.00
CA THR A 63 -7.95 -10.11 -8.85
C THR A 63 -7.58 -10.25 -7.38
N ALA A 64 -8.11 -9.37 -6.52
CA ALA A 64 -7.91 -9.48 -5.07
C ALA A 64 -8.43 -10.81 -4.53
N LYS A 65 -9.64 -11.22 -4.95
CA LYS A 65 -10.26 -12.48 -4.54
C LYS A 65 -9.44 -13.69 -4.98
N ASP A 66 -9.02 -13.75 -6.25
CA ASP A 66 -8.21 -14.86 -6.75
C ASP A 66 -6.87 -15.00 -6.02
N LEU A 67 -6.22 -13.88 -5.68
CA LEU A 67 -4.99 -13.91 -4.87
C LEU A 67 -5.23 -14.41 -3.45
N LEU A 68 -6.32 -14.01 -2.81
CA LEU A 68 -6.64 -14.43 -1.44
C LEU A 68 -7.04 -15.91 -1.38
N GLU A 69 -7.81 -16.40 -2.35
CA GLU A 69 -8.33 -17.77 -2.36
C GLU A 69 -7.30 -18.79 -2.90
N LYS A 70 -6.56 -18.43 -3.95
CA LYS A 70 -5.73 -19.38 -4.72
C LYS A 70 -4.26 -18.98 -4.79
N GLY A 71 -3.91 -17.77 -4.39
CA GLY A 71 -2.54 -17.24 -4.48
C GLY A 71 -1.54 -17.85 -3.49
N ARG A 72 -1.95 -18.78 -2.62
CA ARG A 72 -1.10 -19.47 -1.62
C ARG A 72 -0.18 -18.51 -0.85
N LEU A 73 -0.78 -17.42 -0.37
CA LEU A 73 -0.05 -16.36 0.31
C LEU A 73 0.57 -16.89 1.60
N THR A 74 1.88 -16.73 1.76
CA THR A 74 2.64 -17.23 2.92
C THR A 74 2.49 -16.35 4.15
N ARG A 75 1.83 -15.20 4.02
CA ARG A 75 1.63 -14.21 5.07
C ARG A 75 0.33 -13.45 4.87
N ARG A 76 -0.19 -12.91 5.97
CA ARG A 76 -1.33 -11.98 5.92
C ARG A 76 -0.96 -10.75 5.12
N VAL A 77 -1.79 -10.40 4.13
CA VAL A 77 -1.64 -9.21 3.29
C VAL A 77 -2.94 -8.41 3.33
N THR A 78 -2.83 -7.09 3.12
CA THR A 78 -3.98 -6.24 2.81
C THR A 78 -3.86 -5.81 1.35
N ILE A 79 -4.91 -6.07 0.57
CA ILE A 79 -4.96 -5.79 -0.86
C ILE A 79 -5.86 -4.58 -1.11
N ILE A 80 -5.42 -3.68 -1.98
CA ILE A 80 -6.16 -2.49 -2.42
C ILE A 80 -6.64 -2.72 -3.86
N PRO A 81 -7.93 -3.02 -4.08
CA PRO A 81 -8.52 -3.05 -5.41
C PRO A 81 -8.83 -1.63 -5.91
N LEU A 82 -8.18 -1.18 -6.98
CA LEU A 82 -8.29 0.19 -7.48
C LEU A 82 -9.71 0.57 -7.93
N ASN A 83 -10.50 -0.37 -8.41
CA ASN A 83 -11.88 -0.11 -8.84
C ASN A 83 -12.91 0.02 -7.70
N LYS A 84 -12.55 -0.33 -6.46
CA LYS A 84 -13.44 -0.28 -5.29
C LYS A 84 -12.90 0.58 -4.15
N VAL A 85 -11.63 0.95 -4.20
CA VAL A 85 -11.00 1.66 -3.10
C VAL A 85 -11.67 3.02 -2.88
N GLN A 86 -12.04 3.28 -1.62
CA GLN A 86 -12.55 4.55 -1.16
C GLN A 86 -11.79 4.94 0.09
N TYR A 87 -11.30 6.17 0.13
CA TYR A 87 -10.60 6.71 1.29
C TYR A 87 -11.25 8.02 1.71
N ASN A 88 -11.49 8.16 3.01
CA ASN A 88 -11.91 9.43 3.57
C ASN A 88 -10.71 10.36 3.62
N THR A 89 -10.87 11.55 3.03
CA THR A 89 -9.92 12.64 3.18
C THR A 89 -10.13 13.32 4.52
N LEU A 90 -9.05 13.81 5.13
CA LEU A 90 -9.15 14.63 6.34
C LEU A 90 -10.02 15.85 6.07
N SER A 91 -10.83 16.26 7.06
CA SER A 91 -11.61 17.49 6.94
C SER A 91 -10.68 18.70 6.90
N GLY A 92 -11.11 19.76 6.21
CA GLY A 92 -10.33 21.01 6.13
C GLY A 92 -9.96 21.56 7.51
N SER A 93 -10.87 21.47 8.48
CA SER A 93 -10.65 21.90 9.87
C SER A 93 -9.47 21.19 10.56
N VAL A 94 -9.28 19.89 10.31
CA VAL A 94 -8.16 19.12 10.88
C VAL A 94 -6.85 19.54 10.22
N VAL A 95 -6.86 19.76 8.90
CA VAL A 95 -5.69 20.23 8.16
C VAL A 95 -5.29 21.63 8.62
N ASP A 96 -6.25 22.53 8.81
CA ASP A 96 -6.00 23.89 9.27
C ASP A 96 -5.44 23.93 10.69
N ALA A 97 -5.97 23.10 11.59
CA ALA A 97 -5.44 22.95 12.94
C ALA A 97 -3.99 22.46 12.92
N ALA A 98 -3.69 21.43 12.13
CA ALA A 98 -2.34 20.91 11.99
C ALA A 98 -1.36 21.97 11.47
N ARG A 99 -1.75 22.74 10.44
CA ARG A 99 -0.93 23.84 9.88
C ARG A 99 -0.63 24.94 10.91
N ARG A 100 -1.60 25.28 11.77
CA ARG A 100 -1.38 26.26 12.84
C ARG A 100 -0.39 25.74 13.87
N MET A 101 -0.49 24.46 14.24
CA MET A 101 0.41 23.83 15.22
C MET A 101 1.83 23.63 14.69
N SER A 102 2.00 23.34 13.40
CA SER A 102 3.32 23.17 12.79
C SER A 102 4.00 24.49 12.40
N GLY A 103 3.33 25.63 12.58
CA GLY A 103 3.83 26.93 12.15
C GLY A 103 3.87 27.11 10.63
N GLY A 104 3.00 26.40 9.90
CA GLY A 104 2.92 26.46 8.43
C GLY A 104 4.04 25.69 7.70
N LYS A 105 4.86 24.93 8.42
CA LYS A 105 5.83 23.99 7.87
C LYS A 105 5.25 22.58 7.77
#